data_AF-U2HU08-F1
#
_entry.id   AF-U2HU08-F1
#
_cell.length_a   1.000
_cell.length_b   1.000
_cell.length_c   1.000
_cell.angle_alpha   90.00
_cell.angle_beta   90.00
_cell.angle_gamma   90.00
#
_symmetry.space_group_name_H-M   'P 1'
#
loop_
_entity.id
_entity.type
_entity.pdbx_description
1 polymer ?
#
loop_
_entity_poly.entity_id
_entity_poly.type
_entity_poly.pdbx_seq_one_letter_code
_entity_poly.pdbx_strand_id
1 'polypeptide(L)' 'MREYPEDKLIKARAALESLLHKCEKSLQKKTDGTSQYTLLVNRIEALQIVLYRISKEMKGKSTKKQSHK' A
#
# COMPACT_ATOMS: atom_id res chain seq x y z
N MET A 1 5.61 -18.79 4.49
CA MET A 1 5.25 -17.41 4.08
C MET A 1 5.48 -17.33 2.58
N ARG A 2 4.53 -16.86 1.76
CA ARG A 2 4.74 -16.80 0.30
C ARG A 2 5.74 -15.69 -0.01
N GLU A 3 6.85 -16.04 -0.65
CA GLU A 3 7.78 -15.05 -1.22
C GLU A 3 7.26 -14.62 -2.59
N TYR A 4 7.10 -13.31 -2.77
CA TYR A 4 6.73 -12.71 -4.05
C TYR A 4 7.97 -12.12 -4.73
N PRO A 5 8.13 -12.23 -6.05
CA PRO A 5 9.24 -11.59 -6.76
C PRO A 5 9.17 -10.07 -6.61
N GLU A 6 10.34 -9.41 -6.63
CA GLU A 6 10.47 -7.96 -6.43
C GLU A 6 9.63 -7.17 -7.44
N ASP A 7 9.61 -7.60 -8.71
CA ASP A 7 8.79 -6.99 -9.76
C ASP A 7 7.29 -6.99 -9.44
N LYS A 8 6.79 -8.07 -8.81
CA LYS A 8 5.39 -8.12 -8.38
C LYS A 8 5.12 -7.19 -7.21
N LEU A 9 6.08 -7.03 -6.30
CA LEU A 9 5.94 -6.07 -5.20
C LEU A 9 5.94 -4.63 -5.71
N ILE A 10 6.81 -4.29 -6.66
CA ILE A 10 6.85 -2.97 -7.31
C ILE A 10 5.53 -2.68 -8.01
N LYS A 11 5.04 -3.61 -8.84
CA LYS A 11 3.76 -3.47 -9.55
C LYS A 11 2.58 -3.34 -8.60
N ALA A 12 2.53 -4.17 -7.54
CA ALA A 12 1.49 -4.10 -6.53
C ALA A 12 1.51 -2.76 -5.80
N ARG A 13 2.69 -2.28 -5.42
CA ARG A 13 2.87 -0.97 -4.78
C ARG A 13 2.33 0.16 -5.66
N ALA A 14 2.73 0.22 -6.93
CA ALA A 14 2.28 1.26 -7.85
C ALA A 14 0.75 1.25 -8.05
N ALA A 15 0.14 0.06 -8.14
CA ALA A 15 -1.30 -0.08 -8.24
C ALA A 15 -2.02 0.41 -6.96
N LEU A 16 -1.47 0.08 -5.79
CA LEU A 16 -2.03 0.51 -4.50
C LEU A 16 -1.87 2.02 -4.27
N GLU A 17 -0.74 2.60 -4.64
CA GLU A 17 -0.53 4.07 -4.59
C GLU A 17 -1.52 4.79 -5.51
N SER A 18 -1.76 4.27 -6.72
CA SER A 18 -2.77 4.81 -7.64
C SER A 18 -4.19 4.71 -7.08
N LEU A 19 -4.50 3.61 -6.38
CA LEU A 19 -5.80 3.43 -5.72
C LEU A 19 -5.96 4.38 -4.53
N LEU A 20 -4.91 4.53 -3.72
CA LEU A 20 -4.88 5.45 -2.60
C LEU A 20 -5.15 6.89 -3.05
N HIS A 21 -4.47 7.37 -4.09
CA HIS A 21 -4.69 8.71 -4.66
C HIS A 21 -6.13 8.93 -5.13
N LYS A 22 -6.76 7.90 -5.72
CA LYS A 22 -8.18 7.97 -6.12
C LYS A 22 -9.10 8.04 -4.90
N CYS A 23 -8.81 7.27 -3.85
CA CYS A 23 -9.57 7.32 -2.60
C CYS A 23 -9.44 8.69 -1.92
N GLU A 24 -8.25 9.26 -1.85
CA GLU A 24 -7.99 10.59 -1.28
C GLU A 24 -8.74 11.69 -2.05
N LYS A 25 -8.65 11.69 -3.39
CA LYS A 25 -9.42 12.61 -4.23
C LYS A 25 -10.93 12.44 -4.08
N SER A 26 -11.40 11.21 -3.89
CA SER A 26 -12.82 10.95 -3.63
C SER A 26 -13.22 11.45 -2.24
N LEU A 27 -12.35 11.32 -1.24
CA LEU A 27 -12.62 11.78 0.12
C LEU A 27 -12.75 13.31 0.16
N GLN A 28 -11.86 14.03 -0.54
CA GLN A 28 -11.92 15.50 -0.65
C GLN A 28 -13.25 16.05 -1.19
N LYS A 29 -14.00 15.24 -1.97
CA LYS A 29 -15.29 15.62 -2.55
C LYS A 29 -16.49 15.19 -1.69
N LYS A 30 -16.26 14.43 -0.62
CA LYS A 30 -17.31 13.88 0.23
C LYS A 30 -17.49 14.73 1.46
N THR A 31 -18.74 14.88 1.87
CA THR A 31 -19.09 15.55 3.10
C THR A 31 -18.79 14.63 4.28
N ASP A 32 -18.06 15.18 5.25
CA ASP A 32 -17.78 14.53 6.52
C ASP A 32 -19.09 14.12 7.22
N GLY A 33 -19.11 12.94 7.83
CA GLY A 33 -20.29 12.42 8.54
C GLY A 33 -21.22 11.52 7.70
N THR A 34 -20.92 11.29 6.42
CA THR A 34 -21.62 10.26 5.63
C THR A 34 -21.00 8.87 5.83
N SER A 35 -21.80 7.81 5.73
CA SER A 35 -21.28 6.42 5.78
C SER A 35 -20.23 6.14 4.71
N GLN A 36 -20.34 6.81 3.55
CA GLN A 36 -19.39 6.73 2.45
C GLN A 36 -18.04 7.38 2.82
N TYR A 37 -18.05 8.47 3.59
CA TYR A 37 -16.84 9.11 4.10
C TYR A 37 -16.07 8.15 5.02
N THR A 38 -16.73 7.61 6.05
CA THR A 38 -16.11 6.66 6.99
C THR A 38 -15.56 5.43 6.27
N LEU A 39 -16.29 4.88 5.28
CA LEU A 39 -15.81 3.75 4.48
C LEU A 39 -14.55 4.10 3.68
N LEU A 40 -14.47 5.31 3.12
CA LEU A 40 -13.29 5.76 2.38
C LEU A 40 -12.08 5.97 3.30
N VAL A 41 -12.28 6.53 4.49
CA VAL A 41 -11.22 6.67 5.51
C VAL A 41 -10.66 5.30 5.88
N ASN A 42 -11.52 4.34 6.24
CA ASN A 42 -11.08 3.00 6.61
C ASN A 42 -10.31 2.29 5.47
N ARG A 43 -10.71 2.54 4.22
CA ARG A 43 -9.99 2.01 3.04
C ARG A 43 -8.61 2.64 2.88
N ILE A 44 -8.50 3.96 3.05
CA ILE A 44 -7.23 4.69 2.99
C ILE A 44 -6.25 4.15 4.04
N GLU A 45 -6.70 3.99 5.29
CA GLU A 45 -5.88 3.44 6.37
C GLU A 45 -5.38 2.02 6.05
N ALA A 46 -6.27 1.14 5.56
CA ALA A 46 -5.90 -0.21 5.16
C ALA A 46 -4.84 -0.22 4.04
N LEU A 47 -4.99 0.66 3.03
CA LEU A 47 -4.03 0.79 1.93
C LEU A 47 -2.67 1.25 2.43
N GLN A 48 -2.62 2.21 3.36
CA GLN A 48 -1.39 2.69 3.97
C GLN A 48 -0.67 1.58 4.75
N ILE A 49 -1.39 0.75 5.51
CA ILE A 49 -0.84 -0.40 6.23
C ILE A 49 -0.21 -1.40 5.25
N VAL A 50 -0.91 -1.71 4.15
CA VAL A 50 -0.41 -2.63 3.12
C VAL A 50 0.85 -2.07 2.44
N LEU A 51 0.86 -0.78 2.08
CA LEU A 51 2.02 -0.12 1.48
C LEU A 51 3.24 -0.11 2.41
N TYR A 52 3.02 0.14 3.70
CA TYR A 52 4.06 0.04 4.72
C TYR A 52 4.64 -1.38 4.78
N ARG A 53 3.79 -2.40 4.77
CA ARG A 53 4.24 -3.80 4.78
C ARG A 53 5.01 -4.18 3.52
N ILE A 54 4.56 -3.77 2.34
CA ILE A 54 5.29 -3.99 1.09
C ILE A 54 6.66 -3.30 1.14
N SER A 55 6.70 -2.06 1.61
CA SER A 55 7.96 -1.30 1.72
C SER A 55 8.93 -1.95 2.71
N LYS A 56 8.43 -2.49 3.81
CA LYS A 56 9.23 -3.25 4.79
C LYS A 56 9.77 -4.56 4.18
N GLU A 57 8.95 -5.28 3.43
CA GLU A 57 9.35 -6.50 2.71
C GLU A 57 10.45 -6.19 1.68
N MET A 58 10.33 -5.10 0.92
CA MET A 58 11.34 -4.67 -0.03
C MET A 58 12.67 -4.31 0.67
N LYS A 59 12.64 -3.57 1.79
CA LYS A 59 13.84 -3.26 2.59
C LYS A 59 14.50 -4.50 3.18
N GLY A 60 13.72 -5.49 3.61
CA GLY A 60 14.22 -6.76 4.15
C GLY A 60 14.91 -7.66 3.11
N LYS A 61 14.64 -7.45 1.82
CA LYS A 61 15.33 -8.16 0.73
C LYS A 61 16.71 -7.58 0.42
N SER A 62 16.91 -6.28 0.64
CA SER A 62 18.21 -5.62 0.47
C SER A 62 19.26 -6.11 1.48
N THR A 63 18.84 -6.57 2.68
CA THR A 63 19.76 -7.07 3.72
C THR A 63 20.13 -8.54 3.58
N LYS A 64 19.49 -9.30 2.68
CA LYS A 64 19.83 -10.72 2.41
C LYS A 64 20.81 -10.92 1.24
N LYS A 65 21.24 -9.86 0.55
CA LYS A 65 22.20 -9.94 -0.57
C LYS A 65 23.68 -9.95 -0.18
N GLN A 66 24.01 -9.99 1.11
CA GLN A 66 25.40 -10.00 1.58
C GLN A 66 25.70 -11.21 2.48
N SER A 67 25.33 -12.41 2.05
CA SER A 67 25.94 -13.65 2.55
C SER A 67 25.62 -14.81 1.61
N HIS A 68 26.24 -14.84 0.44
CA HIS A 68 26.66 -16.10 -0.17
C HIS A 68 27.72 -15.86 -1.23
N LYS A 69 28.94 -16.21 -0.81
CA LYS A 69 30.14 -16.54 -1.58
C LYS A 69 30.96 -15.41 -2.20
#